data_AF-M6FQ89-F1
#
_entry.id   AF-M6FQ89-F1
#
_cell.length_a   1.000
_cell.length_b   1.000
_cell.length_c   1.000
_cell.angle_alpha   90.00
_cell.angle_beta   90.00
_cell.angle_gamma   90.00
#
_symmetry.space_group_name_H-M   'P 1'
#
loop_
_entity.id
_entity.type
_entity.pdbx_description
1 polymer ?
#
loop_
_entity_poly.entity_id
_entity_poly.type
_entity_poly.pdbx_seq_one_letter_code
_entity_poly.pdbx_strand_id
1 'polypeptide(L)'
;MDFLIGIKQKQATKLSNLLSGFKWIRTPIVEKNCSHVYYDYPMQFQLSNNGMDLNLLREVTALENLPITDSYRPLYWQSLYQTKICYGKDHFPFNLLSKKNENNYQKGSCVNAEKLYLQECLTFEICSYDLNDSVLECFPIMFEKIEKEFF
;
A
#
# COMPACT_ATOMS: atom_id res chain seq x y z
N MET A 1 -19.47 -5.82 -16.05
CA MET A 1 -18.30 -5.88 -15.14
C MET A 1 -17.08 -5.27 -15.82
N ASP A 2 -16.77 -5.68 -17.07
CA ASP A 2 -15.62 -5.20 -17.85
C ASP A 2 -15.55 -3.68 -18.07
N PHE A 3 -16.71 -3.02 -18.23
CA PHE A 3 -16.76 -1.56 -18.37
C PHE A 3 -16.15 -0.82 -17.17
N LEU A 4 -16.49 -1.23 -15.95
CA LEU A 4 -15.96 -0.61 -14.72
C LEU A 4 -14.47 -0.89 -14.56
N ILE A 5 -14.03 -2.10 -14.90
CA ILE A 5 -12.61 -2.47 -14.93
C ILE A 5 -11.85 -1.56 -15.90
N GLY A 6 -12.39 -1.36 -17.11
CA GLY A 6 -11.80 -0.48 -18.12
C GLY A 6 -11.70 0.98 -17.68
N ILE A 7 -12.68 1.50 -16.94
CA ILE A 7 -12.60 2.84 -16.34
C ILE A 7 -11.43 2.92 -15.36
N LYS A 8 -11.34 1.95 -14.42
CA LYS A 8 -10.29 1.95 -13.39
C LYS A 8 -8.90 1.76 -13.99
N GLN A 9 -8.76 0.94 -15.02
CA GLN A 9 -7.51 0.78 -15.77
C GLN A 9 -7.06 2.10 -16.43
N LYS A 10 -7.99 2.86 -17.03
CA LYS A 10 -7.68 4.18 -17.60
C LYS A 10 -7.26 5.18 -16.53
N GLN A 11 -7.98 5.24 -15.40
CA GLN A 11 -7.66 6.12 -14.27
C GLN A 11 -6.29 5.78 -13.66
N ALA A 12 -6.01 4.49 -13.41
CA ALA A 12 -4.72 4.03 -12.90
C ALA A 12 -3.58 4.33 -13.86
N THR A 13 -3.77 4.11 -15.17
CA THR A 13 -2.76 4.44 -16.20
C THR A 13 -2.48 5.93 -16.23
N LYS A 14 -3.52 6.78 -16.18
CA LYS A 14 -3.35 8.23 -16.12
C LYS A 14 -2.59 8.65 -14.86
N LEU A 15 -2.95 8.12 -13.70
CA LEU A 15 -2.24 8.38 -12.45
C LEU A 15 -0.78 7.93 -12.52
N SER A 16 -0.50 6.75 -13.09
CA SER A 16 0.87 6.26 -13.29
C SER A 16 1.70 7.19 -14.17
N ASN A 17 1.12 7.73 -15.23
CA ASN A 17 1.79 8.68 -16.12
C ASN A 17 2.02 10.04 -15.43
N LEU A 18 1.05 10.54 -14.66
CA LEU A 18 1.21 11.78 -13.89
C LEU A 18 2.34 11.65 -12.86
N LEU A 19 2.54 10.46 -12.31
CA LEU A 19 3.53 10.19 -11.28
C LEU A 19 4.91 9.75 -11.82
N SER A 20 5.06 9.54 -13.14
CA SER A 20 6.31 8.98 -13.69
C SER A 20 7.52 9.90 -13.58
N GLY A 21 7.31 11.19 -13.32
CA GLY A 21 8.38 12.17 -13.13
C GLY A 21 9.07 12.09 -11.77
N PHE A 22 8.39 11.58 -10.74
CA PHE A 22 8.91 11.53 -9.38
C PHE A 22 9.78 10.28 -9.21
N LYS A 23 11.12 10.46 -9.22
CA LYS A 23 12.07 9.35 -9.10
C LYS A 23 11.95 8.56 -7.80
N TRP A 24 11.40 9.20 -6.76
CA TRP A 24 11.19 8.61 -5.45
C TRP A 24 9.83 7.89 -5.33
N ILE A 25 9.01 7.84 -6.39
CA ILE A 25 7.73 7.13 -6.41
C ILE A 25 7.75 6.05 -7.49
N ARG A 26 7.42 4.83 -7.10
CA ARG A 26 7.22 3.69 -8.01
C ARG A 26 5.76 3.29 -7.99
N THR A 27 5.15 3.33 -9.18
CA THR A 27 3.75 3.01 -9.43
C THR A 27 3.55 1.51 -9.71
N PRO A 28 2.30 1.02 -9.71
CA PRO A 28 2.01 -0.37 -10.05
C PRO A 28 2.51 -0.74 -11.45
N ILE A 29 3.10 -1.93 -11.57
CA ILE A 29 3.60 -2.46 -12.85
C ILE A 29 2.57 -3.44 -13.42
N VAL A 30 2.28 -3.30 -14.71
CA VAL A 30 1.51 -4.29 -15.47
C VAL A 30 2.47 -5.06 -16.36
N GLU A 31 2.63 -6.35 -16.04
CA GLU A 31 3.53 -7.24 -16.79
C GLU A 31 3.04 -7.51 -18.22
N LYS A 32 3.97 -7.90 -19.09
CA LYS A 32 3.66 -8.23 -20.48
C LYS A 32 2.61 -9.35 -20.54
N ASN A 33 1.58 -9.16 -21.38
CA ASN A 33 0.45 -10.07 -21.53
C ASN A 33 -0.44 -10.21 -20.27
N CYS A 34 -0.32 -9.31 -19.30
CA CYS A 34 -1.21 -9.25 -18.15
C CYS A 34 -2.14 -8.03 -18.25
N SER A 35 -3.27 -8.11 -17.53
CA SER A 35 -4.16 -6.99 -17.24
C SER A 35 -4.34 -6.86 -15.74
N HIS A 36 -4.69 -5.68 -15.25
CA HIS A 36 -4.86 -5.44 -13.81
C HIS A 36 -6.31 -5.05 -13.48
N VAL A 37 -6.83 -5.57 -12.37
CA VAL A 37 -8.09 -5.11 -11.77
C VAL A 37 -7.72 -4.27 -10.55
N TYR A 38 -7.88 -2.95 -10.67
CA TYR A 38 -7.46 -2.01 -9.65
C TYR A 38 -8.54 -1.86 -8.56
N TYR A 39 -8.48 -2.75 -7.57
CA TYR A 39 -9.12 -2.52 -6.27
C TYR A 39 -8.38 -1.40 -5.53
N ASP A 40 -7.06 -1.54 -5.49
CA ASP A 40 -6.14 -0.61 -4.86
C ASP A 40 -5.09 -0.13 -5.88
N TYR A 41 -4.48 1.01 -5.60
CA TYR A 41 -3.36 1.58 -6.33
C TYR A 41 -2.17 1.72 -5.36
N PRO A 42 -1.35 0.65 -5.22
CA PRO A 42 -0.19 0.69 -4.34
C PRO A 42 0.93 1.55 -4.92
N MET A 43 1.52 2.40 -4.10
CA MET A 43 2.70 3.20 -4.44
C MET A 43 3.84 2.81 -3.53
N GLN A 44 5.01 2.56 -4.12
CA GLN A 44 6.25 2.34 -3.39
C GLN A 44 7.07 3.62 -3.38
N PHE A 45 7.52 4.05 -2.21
CA PHE A 45 8.26 5.29 -1.99
C PHE A 45 9.71 4.99 -1.63
N GLN A 46 10.63 5.58 -2.37
CA GLN A 46 12.07 5.51 -2.13
C GLN A 46 12.48 6.76 -1.35
N LEU A 47 12.16 6.74 -0.06
CA LEU A 47 12.45 7.87 0.83
C LEU A 47 13.91 7.84 1.25
N SER A 48 14.56 9.01 1.26
CA SER A 48 15.95 9.20 1.67
C SER A 48 16.03 9.61 3.14
N ASN A 49 17.24 9.65 3.72
CA ASN A 49 17.46 10.12 5.08
C ASN A 49 17.32 11.66 5.25
N ASN A 50 16.73 12.37 4.27
CA ASN A 50 16.60 13.82 4.26
C ASN A 50 15.46 14.34 5.17
N GLY A 51 15.00 13.55 6.13
CA GLY A 51 13.94 13.92 7.08
C GLY A 51 12.53 13.54 6.67
N MET A 52 12.34 12.83 5.55
CA MET A 52 11.06 12.26 5.14
C MET A 52 11.03 10.76 5.40
N ASP A 53 10.13 10.29 6.26
CA ASP A 53 9.81 8.87 6.42
C ASP A 53 8.36 8.58 5.98
N LEU A 54 7.98 7.30 5.96
CA LEU A 54 6.66 6.88 5.49
C LEU A 54 5.52 7.43 6.37
N ASN A 55 5.77 7.61 7.67
CA ASN A 55 4.76 8.13 8.60
C ASN A 55 4.54 9.63 8.34
N LEU A 56 5.61 10.40 8.20
CA LEU A 56 5.51 11.82 7.86
C LEU A 56 4.85 12.02 6.49
N LEU A 57 5.21 11.21 5.48
CA LEU A 57 4.54 11.25 4.18
C LEU A 57 3.03 11.01 4.30
N ARG A 58 2.63 10.04 5.12
CA ARG A 58 1.21 9.74 5.38
C ARG A 58 0.51 10.92 6.07
N GLU A 59 1.13 11.52 7.08
CA GLU A 59 0.56 12.68 7.77
C GLU A 59 0.40 13.87 6.82
N VAL A 60 1.42 14.18 6.03
CA VAL A 60 1.43 15.29 5.07
C VAL A 60 0.38 15.10 3.98
N THR A 61 0.28 13.89 3.41
CA THR A 61 -0.75 13.60 2.40
C THR A 61 -2.17 13.64 2.97
N ALA A 62 -2.37 13.21 4.23
CA ALA A 62 -3.65 13.30 4.90
C ALA A 62 -4.09 14.76 5.17
N LEU A 63 -3.15 15.63 5.57
CA LEU A 63 -3.42 17.07 5.77
C LEU A 63 -3.87 17.77 4.49
N GLU A 64 -3.40 17.29 3.33
CA GLU A 64 -3.76 17.82 2.02
C GLU A 64 -4.94 17.06 1.38
N ASN A 65 -5.65 16.25 2.18
CA ASN A 65 -6.85 15.49 1.80
C ASN A 65 -6.64 14.52 0.61
N LEU A 66 -5.43 14.03 0.43
CA LEU A 66 -5.20 12.92 -0.51
C LEU A 66 -5.65 11.60 0.13
N PRO A 67 -6.45 10.79 -0.58
CA PRO A 67 -6.97 9.51 -0.08
C PRO A 67 -5.90 8.41 -0.09
N ILE A 68 -4.72 8.69 0.44
CA ILE A 68 -3.60 7.74 0.55
C ILE A 68 -3.55 7.22 1.98
N THR A 69 -3.49 5.90 2.14
CA THR A 69 -3.55 5.20 3.43
C THR A 69 -2.43 4.18 3.56
N ASP A 70 -2.30 3.61 4.76
CA ASP A 70 -1.39 2.52 5.02
C ASP A 70 -1.68 1.29 4.15
N SER A 71 -0.60 0.67 3.67
CA SER A 71 -0.67 -0.67 3.14
C SER A 71 -1.01 -1.71 4.23
N TYR A 72 -1.26 -2.95 3.82
CA TYR A 72 -1.70 -3.99 4.74
C TYR A 72 -0.62 -4.36 5.77
N ARG A 73 -0.97 -4.16 7.04
CA ARG A 73 -0.15 -4.62 8.17
C ARG A 73 0.12 -6.12 8.08
N PRO A 74 1.36 -6.59 8.29
CA PRO A 74 1.70 -8.01 8.26
C PRO A 74 0.75 -8.83 9.13
N LEU A 75 0.07 -9.79 8.52
CA LEU A 75 -1.03 -10.54 9.13
C LEU A 75 -0.61 -11.19 10.45
N TYR A 76 0.59 -11.78 10.48
CA TYR A 76 1.12 -12.47 11.64
C TYR A 76 1.45 -11.54 12.82
N TRP A 77 1.50 -10.22 12.64
CA TRP A 77 1.66 -9.27 13.76
C TRP A 77 0.39 -9.08 14.58
N GLN A 78 -0.77 -9.49 14.06
CA GLN A 78 -2.02 -9.38 14.79
C GLN A 78 -2.02 -10.30 16.02
N SER A 79 -2.68 -9.86 17.09
CA SER A 79 -2.72 -10.59 18.36
C SER A 79 -3.19 -12.03 18.19
N LEU A 80 -4.13 -12.30 17.28
CA LEU A 80 -4.62 -13.64 16.95
C LEU A 80 -3.49 -14.64 16.64
N TYR A 81 -2.47 -14.20 15.89
CA TYR A 81 -1.32 -15.05 15.52
C TYR A 81 -0.26 -15.06 16.62
N GLN A 82 -0.01 -13.92 17.27
CA GLN A 82 0.97 -13.82 18.35
C GLN A 82 0.58 -14.65 19.58
N THR A 83 -0.70 -14.67 19.93
CA THR A 83 -1.22 -15.49 21.05
C THR A 83 -1.64 -16.88 20.61
N LYS A 84 -1.70 -17.14 19.30
CA LYS A 84 -2.22 -18.38 18.71
C LYS A 84 -3.63 -18.71 19.24
N ILE A 85 -4.52 -17.72 19.26
CA ILE A 85 -5.92 -17.87 19.69
C ILE A 85 -6.82 -17.21 18.65
N CYS A 86 -7.70 -18.01 18.02
CA CYS A 86 -8.72 -17.51 17.10
C CYS A 86 -10.13 -17.68 17.69
N TYR A 87 -10.46 -18.89 18.17
CA TYR A 87 -11.76 -19.18 18.78
C TYR A 87 -11.62 -19.79 20.17
N GLY A 88 -12.49 -19.34 21.08
CA GLY A 88 -12.52 -19.82 22.46
C GLY A 88 -11.21 -19.52 23.19
N LYS A 89 -10.94 -20.29 24.25
CA LYS A 89 -9.72 -20.17 25.06
C LYS A 89 -8.71 -21.29 24.79
N ASP A 90 -9.14 -22.35 24.09
CA ASP A 90 -8.36 -23.57 23.89
C ASP A 90 -7.41 -23.50 22.68
N HIS A 91 -6.99 -22.29 22.29
CA HIS A 91 -6.07 -22.05 21.17
C HIS A 91 -6.54 -22.64 19.82
N PHE A 92 -7.83 -22.88 19.62
CA PHE A 92 -8.34 -23.36 18.33
C PHE A 92 -8.25 -22.25 17.25
N PRO A 93 -7.86 -22.57 16.00
CA PRO A 93 -7.48 -23.89 15.47
C PRO A 93 -5.97 -24.20 15.59
N PHE A 94 -5.18 -23.34 16.24
CA PHE A 94 -3.72 -23.50 16.35
C PHE A 94 -3.32 -24.77 17.10
N ASN A 95 -4.11 -25.20 18.08
CA ASN A 95 -3.93 -26.48 18.79
C ASN A 95 -4.11 -27.72 17.91
N LEU A 96 -4.70 -27.60 16.70
CA LEU A 96 -4.83 -28.69 15.73
C LEU A 96 -3.70 -28.74 14.70
N LEU A 97 -2.78 -27.77 14.72
CA LEU A 97 -1.67 -27.73 13.78
C LEU A 97 -0.69 -28.88 14.05
N SER A 98 -0.32 -29.60 13.00
CA SER A 98 0.81 -30.54 13.08
C SER A 98 2.13 -29.80 13.31
N LYS A 99 3.15 -30.48 13.87
CA LYS A 99 4.48 -29.90 14.08
C LYS A 99 5.11 -29.33 12.79
N LYS A 100 4.77 -29.89 11.63
CA LYS A 100 5.23 -29.39 10.31
C LYS A 100 4.61 -28.03 9.94
N ASN A 101 3.38 -27.78 10.40
CA ASN A 101 2.61 -26.58 10.06
C ASN A 101 2.64 -25.55 11.19
N GLU A 102 3.32 -25.85 12.31
CA GLU A 102 3.51 -24.90 13.39
C GLU A 102 4.48 -23.79 12.95
N ASN A 103 4.09 -22.54 13.20
CA ASN A 103 4.93 -21.36 12.95
C ASN A 103 5.09 -20.57 14.26
N ASN A 104 6.18 -19.82 14.39
CA ASN A 104 6.44 -18.94 15.54
C ASN A 104 5.87 -17.52 15.35
N TYR A 105 5.43 -17.16 14.13
CA TYR A 105 4.88 -15.84 13.80
C TYR A 105 5.79 -14.69 14.21
N GLN A 106 7.11 -14.91 14.22
CA GLN A 106 8.06 -13.94 14.76
C GLN A 106 8.15 -12.71 13.85
N LYS A 107 8.21 -11.51 14.45
CA LYS A 107 8.54 -10.28 13.71
C LYS A 107 9.95 -10.40 13.11
N GLY A 108 10.13 -9.93 11.89
CA GLY A 108 11.32 -10.14 11.07
C GLY A 108 11.26 -11.35 10.14
N SER A 109 10.25 -12.23 10.27
CA SER A 109 10.18 -13.46 9.46
C SER A 109 9.90 -13.20 7.97
N CYS A 110 9.14 -12.14 7.66
CA CYS A 110 8.83 -11.75 6.28
C CYS A 110 9.34 -10.34 6.00
N VAL A 111 10.68 -10.19 5.91
CA VAL A 111 11.37 -8.89 5.79
C VAL A 111 10.76 -7.96 4.73
N ASN A 112 10.44 -8.48 3.54
CA ASN A 112 9.85 -7.65 2.47
C ASN A 112 8.45 -7.13 2.83
N ALA A 113 7.61 -7.95 3.45
CA ALA A 113 6.27 -7.52 3.86
C ALA A 113 6.34 -6.46 4.96
N GLU A 114 7.25 -6.64 5.92
CA GLU A 114 7.47 -5.67 6.99
C GLU A 114 8.06 -4.37 6.46
N LYS A 115 9.00 -4.44 5.52
CA LYS A 115 9.61 -3.26 4.89
C LYS A 115 8.58 -2.45 4.10
N LEU A 116 7.75 -3.12 3.30
CA LEU A 116 6.66 -2.47 2.57
C LEU A 116 5.71 -1.75 3.53
N TYR A 117 5.29 -2.42 4.61
CA TYR A 117 4.37 -1.81 5.57
C TYR A 117 4.96 -0.64 6.37
N LEU A 118 6.22 -0.78 6.83
CA LEU A 118 6.82 0.20 7.73
C LEU A 118 7.45 1.39 7.03
N GLN A 119 7.96 1.21 5.80
CA GLN A 119 8.93 2.15 5.22
C GLN A 119 8.64 2.54 3.78
N GLU A 120 7.99 1.67 3.00
CA GLU A 120 8.01 1.85 1.54
C GLU A 120 6.63 1.97 0.90
N CYS A 121 5.51 1.56 1.50
CA CYS A 121 4.25 1.42 0.77
C CYS A 121 3.05 2.09 1.43
N LEU A 122 2.46 3.03 0.70
CA LEU A 122 1.11 3.53 0.92
C LEU A 122 0.21 3.18 -0.27
N THR A 123 -1.08 3.16 -0.04
CA THR A 123 -2.10 2.68 -0.97
C THR A 123 -3.16 3.74 -1.20
N PHE A 124 -3.68 3.80 -2.41
CA PHE A 124 -4.86 4.60 -2.74
C PHE A 124 -5.96 3.65 -3.20
N GLU A 125 -7.03 3.53 -2.42
CA GLU A 125 -8.18 2.66 -2.71
C GLU A 125 -9.00 3.21 -3.90
N ILE A 126 -8.40 3.17 -5.08
CA ILE A 126 -8.88 3.78 -6.32
C ILE A 126 -10.27 3.29 -6.71
N CYS A 127 -10.66 2.08 -6.29
CA CYS A 127 -12.00 1.56 -6.55
C CYS A 127 -13.11 2.29 -5.78
N SER A 128 -12.80 2.86 -4.61
CA SER A 128 -13.78 3.48 -3.71
C SER A 128 -14.24 4.87 -4.15
N TYR A 129 -13.63 5.43 -5.20
CA TYR A 129 -13.87 6.79 -5.65
C TYR A 129 -14.40 6.83 -7.09
N ASP A 130 -15.34 7.73 -7.35
CA ASP A 130 -15.67 8.13 -8.72
C ASP A 130 -14.73 9.25 -9.15
N LEU A 131 -13.66 8.88 -9.86
CA LEU A 131 -12.54 9.78 -10.15
C LEU A 131 -12.74 10.48 -11.49
N ASN A 132 -12.53 11.79 -11.46
CA ASN A 132 -12.33 12.58 -12.65
C ASN A 132 -10.86 13.02 -12.75
N ASP A 133 -10.54 13.66 -13.86
CA ASP A 133 -9.18 14.12 -14.16
C ASP A 133 -8.65 15.12 -13.13
N SER A 134 -9.49 16.05 -12.65
CA SER A 134 -9.07 17.04 -11.66
C SER A 134 -8.61 16.41 -10.34
N VAL A 135 -9.24 15.32 -9.90
CA VAL A 135 -8.81 14.62 -8.67
C VAL A 135 -7.46 13.93 -8.88
N LEU A 136 -7.25 13.31 -10.05
CA LEU A 136 -5.98 12.67 -10.36
C LEU A 136 -4.84 13.69 -10.46
N GLU A 137 -5.12 14.90 -10.95
CA GLU A 137 -4.16 16.00 -11.05
C GLU A 137 -3.76 16.59 -9.69
N CYS A 138 -4.52 16.36 -8.62
CA CYS A 138 -4.11 16.75 -7.27
C CYS A 138 -2.88 15.97 -6.75
N PHE A 139 -2.70 14.72 -7.20
CA PHE A 139 -1.57 13.88 -6.78
C PHE A 139 -0.21 14.48 -7.14
N PRO A 140 0.11 14.76 -8.42
CA PRO A 140 1.40 15.35 -8.78
C PRO A 140 1.61 16.73 -8.16
N ILE A 141 0.57 17.57 -8.05
CA ILE A 141 0.67 18.89 -7.40
C ILE A 141 1.16 18.75 -5.95
N MET A 142 0.62 17.78 -5.21
CA MET A 142 1.05 17.55 -3.84
C MET A 142 2.47 16.98 -3.77
N PHE A 143 2.79 15.99 -4.61
CA PHE A 143 4.13 15.42 -4.62
C PHE A 143 5.20 16.42 -5.06
N GLU A 144 4.89 17.38 -5.92
CA GLU A 144 5.78 18.51 -6.23
C GLU A 144 6.06 19.41 -5.02
N LYS A 145 5.05 19.65 -4.17
CA LYS A 145 5.26 20.41 -2.92
C LYS A 145 6.18 19.64 -1.97
N ILE A 146 5.95 18.34 -1.82
CA ILE A 146 6.79 17.46 -0.99
C ILE A 146 8.22 17.42 -1.53
N GLU A 147 8.38 17.28 -2.84
CA GLU A 147 9.70 17.24 -3.47
C GLU A 147 10.49 18.52 -3.18
N LYS A 148 9.87 19.70 -3.35
CA LYS A 148 10.52 20.99 -3.07
C LYS A 148 10.96 21.20 -1.62
N GLU A 149 10.27 20.59 -0.66
CA GLU A 149 10.55 20.78 0.76
C GLU A 149 11.58 19.77 1.29
N PHE A 150 11.60 18.54 0.76
CA PHE A 150 12.36 17.42 1.34
C PHE A 150 13.45 16.82 0.42
N PHE A 151 13.46 17.15 -0.87
CA PHE A 151 14.36 16.55 -1.87
C PHE A 151 15.15 17.62 -2.64
#